data_AF-A0A1D2A7M5-F1
#
_entry.id   AF-A0A1D2A7M5-F1
#
_cell.length_a   1.000
_cell.length_b   1.000
_cell.length_c   1.000
_cell.angle_alpha   90.00
_cell.angle_beta   90.00
_cell.angle_gamma   90.00
#
_symmetry.space_group_name_H-M   'P 1'
#
loop_
_entity.id
_entity.type
_entity.pdbx_description
1 polymer ?
#
loop_
_entity_poly.entity_id
_entity_poly.type
_entity_poly.pdbx_seq_one_letter_code
_entity_poly.pdbx_strand_id
1 'polypeptide(L)'
;EDPISIHLSITLGTGIVRSNRGSRSSASQLCPQHIRVSSFCAIPIPRTEPPFKINTDHTQAPMPLYLGLDVGTSGTKALLYDPDKKQVLGRGSIAYGVQSSRAGEAEQDPAIWIEAVCTASRQALQGLPAAQVRGIGVSGQQHGMVVLDKDNMVLRPAKLWCDVTSAEEAEELSRVYGTTLVPSFTATKLLWLKRHEPDVFAQVATVLLPHNYINFWLTGEAVMEASDASGMGFLSENPRLWDWERVKAVDPRLCDCLPPLRSANEPAGRLQPDAAERLGLPAGIVVGPGGGDNAMAALGVGAVEEGTLVLSLGTSGARGLCMAFHMPCIAWRAIDFSQSLC
;
A
#
# COMPACT_ATOMS: atom_id res chain seq x y z
N GLU A 1 -29.72 -5.01 29.12
CA GLU A 1 -28.79 -4.84 28.00
C GLU A 1 -29.22 -5.84 26.95
N ASP A 2 -29.98 -5.38 25.96
CA ASP A 2 -30.48 -6.27 24.90
C ASP A 2 -29.34 -6.64 23.94
N PRO A 3 -29.24 -7.90 23.50
CA PRO A 3 -28.22 -8.30 22.53
C PRO A 3 -28.46 -7.60 21.20
N ILE A 4 -27.46 -6.85 20.73
CA ILE A 4 -27.46 -6.27 19.39
C ILE A 4 -27.24 -7.42 18.39
N SER A 5 -28.31 -7.87 17.73
CA SER A 5 -28.23 -8.77 16.59
C SER A 5 -27.84 -7.98 15.34
N ILE A 6 -26.62 -8.20 14.84
CA ILE A 6 -26.17 -7.65 13.56
C ILE A 6 -26.55 -8.64 12.45
N HIS A 7 -27.58 -8.31 11.67
CA HIS A 7 -27.91 -9.03 10.45
C HIS A 7 -27.01 -8.55 9.31
N LEU A 8 -26.04 -9.39 8.91
CA LEU A 8 -25.19 -9.17 7.75
C LEU A 8 -25.88 -9.77 6.51
N SER A 9 -26.30 -8.93 5.55
CA SER A 9 -26.75 -9.39 4.23
C SER A 9 -25.66 -9.08 3.22
N ILE A 10 -24.97 -10.11 2.72
CA ILE A 10 -23.97 -9.98 1.65
C ILE A 10 -24.68 -10.34 0.34
N THR A 11 -24.96 -9.34 -0.50
CA THR A 11 -25.44 -9.58 -1.87
C THR A 11 -24.24 -9.63 -2.81
N LEU A 12 -23.83 -10.83 -3.22
CA LEU A 12 -22.86 -11.02 -4.29
C LEU A 12 -23.58 -10.82 -5.62
N GLY A 13 -23.39 -9.66 -6.27
CA GLY A 13 -23.85 -9.44 -7.64
C GLY A 13 -22.94 -10.18 -8.61
N THR A 14 -23.32 -11.37 -9.06
CA THR A 14 -22.64 -12.04 -10.18
C THR A 14 -23.06 -11.39 -11.50
N GLY A 15 -22.07 -11.03 -12.30
CA GLY A 15 -22.24 -10.42 -13.62
C GLY A 15 -23.01 -11.32 -14.60
N ILE A 16 -23.76 -10.64 -15.47
CA ILE A 16 -24.69 -11.16 -16.47
C ILE A 16 -23.99 -12.09 -17.48
N VAL A 17 -24.37 -13.37 -17.52
CA VAL A 17 -24.08 -14.27 -18.65
C VAL A 17 -25.18 -14.12 -19.69
N ARG A 18 -24.86 -13.50 -20.84
CA ARG A 18 -25.74 -13.48 -22.01
C ARG A 18 -25.85 -14.90 -22.56
N SER A 19 -27.04 -15.51 -22.46
CA SER A 19 -27.35 -16.76 -23.15
C SER A 19 -27.72 -16.47 -24.61
N ASN A 20 -26.99 -17.10 -25.54
CA ASN A 20 -27.44 -17.26 -26.92
C ASN A 20 -27.88 -18.72 -27.09
N ARG A 21 -29.11 -18.89 -27.60
CA ARG A 21 -29.78 -20.18 -27.82
C ARG A 21 -29.06 -21.01 -28.89
N GLY A 22 -28.97 -22.32 -28.67
CA GLY A 22 -28.51 -23.27 -29.69
C GLY A 22 -28.55 -24.75 -29.26
N SER A 23 -29.75 -25.31 -29.18
CA SER A 23 -30.12 -26.73 -29.43
C SER A 23 -29.39 -27.93 -28.77
N ARG A 24 -30.20 -28.68 -28.01
CA ARG A 24 -30.45 -30.16 -28.02
C ARG A 24 -29.43 -31.16 -27.44
N SER A 25 -29.92 -31.81 -26.37
CA SER A 25 -29.91 -33.25 -26.04
C SER A 25 -28.59 -34.03 -25.98
N SER A 26 -28.25 -34.52 -24.78
CA SER A 26 -28.36 -35.94 -24.40
C SER A 26 -27.65 -36.19 -23.05
N ALA A 27 -28.22 -37.09 -22.26
CA ALA A 27 -27.68 -37.53 -20.97
C ALA A 27 -26.44 -38.42 -21.16
N SER A 28 -25.47 -38.33 -20.25
CA SER A 28 -24.61 -39.47 -19.93
C SER A 28 -24.03 -39.36 -18.52
N GLN A 29 -24.02 -40.52 -17.86
CA GLN A 29 -23.67 -40.76 -16.46
C GLN A 29 -22.16 -40.62 -16.23
N LEU A 30 -21.80 -40.07 -15.06
CA LEU A 30 -20.45 -40.11 -14.51
C LEU A 30 -20.12 -41.54 -14.04
N CYS A 31 -19.00 -42.08 -14.52
CA CYS A 31 -18.40 -43.33 -14.05
C CYS A 31 -16.99 -43.01 -13.51
N PRO A 32 -16.61 -43.46 -12.30
CA PRO A 32 -15.30 -43.17 -11.72
C PRO A 32 -14.24 -44.14 -12.26
N GLN A 33 -13.13 -43.61 -12.79
CA GLN A 33 -11.97 -44.43 -13.16
C GLN A 33 -10.93 -44.45 -12.04
N HIS A 34 -10.68 -45.67 -11.53
CA HIS A 34 -9.54 -46.03 -10.70
C HIS A 34 -8.24 -45.98 -11.52
N ILE A 35 -7.24 -45.22 -11.05
CA ILE A 35 -5.87 -45.30 -11.58
C ILE A 35 -5.06 -46.25 -10.69
N ARG A 36 -4.60 -47.35 -11.30
CA ARG A 36 -3.62 -48.28 -10.72
C ARG A 36 -2.22 -47.69 -10.83
N VAL A 37 -1.47 -47.69 -9.73
CA VAL A 37 -0.03 -47.40 -9.70
C VAL A 37 0.72 -48.73 -9.82
N SER A 38 1.55 -48.87 -10.85
CA SER A 38 2.43 -50.03 -11.06
C SER A 38 3.86 -49.73 -10.59
N SER A 39 4.41 -50.66 -9.81
CA SER A 39 5.74 -50.65 -9.20
C SER A 39 6.88 -50.42 -10.20
N PHE A 40 7.83 -49.56 -9.83
CA PHE A 40 9.14 -49.46 -10.49
C PHE A 40 10.22 -50.20 -9.69
N CYS A 41 11.05 -50.91 -10.45
CA CYS A 41 12.13 -51.80 -10.04
C CYS A 41 13.33 -51.01 -9.49
N ALA A 42 13.91 -51.46 -8.38
CA ALA A 42 15.08 -50.85 -7.75
C ALA A 42 16.39 -51.31 -8.43
N ILE A 43 17.26 -50.36 -8.79
CA ILE A 43 18.63 -50.60 -9.25
C ILE A 43 19.58 -50.23 -8.09
N PRO A 44 20.50 -51.11 -7.65
CA PRO A 44 21.44 -50.79 -6.59
C PRO A 44 22.65 -50.03 -7.12
N ILE A 45 23.00 -48.90 -6.47
CA ILE A 45 24.22 -48.12 -6.74
C ILE A 45 25.34 -48.62 -5.79
N PRO A 46 26.57 -48.85 -6.28
CA PRO A 46 27.67 -49.40 -5.48
C PRO A 46 28.27 -48.36 -4.52
N ARG A 47 28.70 -48.83 -3.34
CA ARG A 47 29.42 -48.05 -2.32
C ARG A 47 30.83 -47.70 -2.80
N THR A 48 31.21 -46.44 -2.69
CA THR A 48 32.61 -45.97 -2.76
C THR A 48 32.92 -45.03 -1.58
N GLU A 49 34.20 -44.97 -1.22
CA GLU A 49 34.86 -44.60 0.04
C GLU A 49 34.61 -43.15 0.58
N PRO A 50 34.88 -42.86 1.89
CA PRO A 50 34.97 -41.48 2.40
C PRO A 50 36.31 -40.86 1.95
N PRO A 51 36.59 -39.53 1.99
CA PRO A 51 36.04 -38.52 2.92
C PRO A 51 35.89 -37.09 2.35
N PHE A 52 35.08 -36.24 2.98
CA PHE A 52 35.39 -34.81 3.05
C PHE A 52 34.89 -34.28 4.40
N LYS A 53 35.82 -33.89 5.28
CA LYS A 53 35.46 -33.08 6.45
C LYS A 53 35.04 -31.72 5.92
N ILE A 54 33.75 -31.45 5.90
CA ILE A 54 33.21 -30.11 5.70
C ILE A 54 33.70 -29.28 6.89
N ASN A 55 34.52 -28.27 6.61
CA ASN A 55 34.91 -27.29 7.58
C ASN A 55 33.64 -26.49 7.94
N THR A 56 33.04 -26.76 9.09
CA THR A 56 31.80 -26.09 9.56
C THR A 56 32.07 -24.71 10.12
N ASP A 57 33.02 -23.97 9.54
CA ASP A 57 33.19 -22.55 9.82
C ASP A 57 32.40 -21.76 8.77
N HIS A 58 31.10 -22.06 8.69
CA HIS A 58 30.15 -21.12 8.15
C HIS A 58 29.97 -20.06 9.23
N THR A 59 30.80 -19.02 9.21
CA THR A 59 30.36 -17.73 9.73
C THR A 59 29.06 -17.42 8.99
N GLN A 60 27.92 -17.70 9.62
CA GLN A 60 26.59 -17.40 9.08
C GLN A 60 26.64 -15.94 8.63
N ALA A 61 26.47 -15.71 7.33
CA ALA A 61 26.29 -14.37 6.83
C ALA A 61 25.17 -13.73 7.67
N PRO A 62 25.35 -12.50 8.17
CA PRO A 62 24.36 -11.86 9.03
C PRO A 62 22.96 -11.92 8.40
N MET A 63 22.00 -12.45 9.15
CA MET A 63 20.65 -12.74 8.66
C MET A 63 19.94 -11.44 8.24
N PRO A 64 19.27 -11.39 7.08
CA PRO A 64 18.64 -10.17 6.60
C PRO A 64 17.42 -9.81 7.45
N LEU A 65 17.43 -8.62 8.04
CA LEU A 65 16.28 -8.05 8.75
C LEU A 65 15.56 -7.01 7.88
N TYR A 66 14.28 -6.80 8.16
CA TYR A 66 13.43 -5.86 7.41
C TYR A 66 12.70 -4.92 8.36
N LEU A 67 12.69 -3.64 8.02
CA LEU A 67 11.98 -2.61 8.78
C LEU A 67 10.64 -2.32 8.10
N GLY A 68 9.54 -2.59 8.79
CA GLY A 68 8.20 -2.17 8.37
C GLY A 68 7.81 -0.86 9.06
N LEU A 69 7.31 0.11 8.30
CA LEU A 69 6.80 1.40 8.78
C LEU A 69 5.30 1.50 8.48
N ASP A 70 4.51 1.95 9.44
CA ASP A 70 3.07 2.21 9.30
C ASP A 70 2.78 3.65 9.70
N VAL A 71 2.58 4.52 8.71
CA VAL A 71 2.38 5.97 8.86
C VAL A 71 0.88 6.26 8.83
N GLY A 72 0.23 6.02 9.97
CA GLY A 72 -1.21 6.22 10.15
C GLY A 72 -1.56 7.67 10.50
N THR A 73 -2.86 7.94 10.64
CA THR A 73 -3.38 9.28 10.95
C THR A 73 -3.06 9.73 12.38
N SER A 74 -3.03 8.82 13.36
CA SER A 74 -2.82 9.15 14.78
C SER A 74 -1.41 8.84 15.30
N GLY A 75 -0.55 8.29 14.45
CA GLY A 75 0.79 7.91 14.85
C GLY A 75 1.49 7.05 13.80
N THR A 76 2.81 6.97 13.95
CA THR A 76 3.67 6.08 13.17
C THR A 76 4.10 4.91 14.02
N LYS A 77 4.10 3.71 13.45
CA LYS A 77 4.65 2.49 14.05
C LYS A 77 5.81 1.96 13.21
N ALA A 78 6.76 1.31 13.86
CA ALA A 78 7.87 0.63 13.22
C ALA A 78 8.04 -0.78 13.79
N LEU A 79 8.29 -1.75 12.92
CA LEU A 79 8.54 -3.15 13.28
C LEU A 79 9.85 -3.62 12.64
N LEU A 80 10.76 -4.18 13.43
CA LEU A 80 11.91 -4.92 12.90
C LEU A 80 11.54 -6.40 12.81
N TYR A 81 11.54 -6.96 11.61
CA TYR A 81 11.09 -8.31 11.32
C TYR A 81 12.23 -9.21 10.85
N ASP A 82 12.23 -10.44 11.35
CA ASP A 82 13.09 -11.55 10.96
C ASP A 82 12.25 -12.59 10.20
N PRO A 83 12.42 -12.72 8.87
CA PRO A 83 11.59 -13.59 8.04
C PRO A 83 11.90 -15.07 8.25
N ASP A 84 13.13 -15.42 8.62
CA ASP A 84 13.54 -16.81 8.82
C ASP A 84 12.90 -17.36 10.11
N LYS A 85 12.94 -16.54 11.18
CA LYS A 85 12.26 -16.88 12.44
C LYS A 85 10.77 -16.61 12.40
N LYS A 86 10.29 -15.87 11.39
CA LYS A 86 8.92 -15.34 11.30
C LYS A 86 8.52 -14.55 12.54
N GLN A 87 9.42 -13.69 13.03
CA GLN A 87 9.26 -12.99 14.31
C GLN A 87 9.53 -11.49 14.20
N VAL A 88 8.77 -10.72 14.98
CA VAL A 88 9.07 -9.31 15.22
C VAL A 88 10.08 -9.21 16.37
N LEU A 89 11.28 -8.73 16.06
CA LEU A 89 12.38 -8.57 17.00
C LEU A 89 12.29 -7.26 17.78
N GLY A 90 11.76 -6.20 17.16
CA GLY A 90 11.72 -4.85 17.73
C GLY A 90 10.48 -4.08 17.31
N ARG A 91 10.04 -3.16 18.16
CA ARG A 91 8.85 -2.33 17.96
C ARG A 91 9.12 -0.90 18.40
N GLY A 92 8.60 0.05 17.64
CA GLY A 92 8.58 1.46 18.01
C GLY A 92 7.26 2.10 17.61
N SER A 93 6.85 3.13 18.34
CA SER A 93 5.68 3.92 17.96
C SER A 93 5.72 5.32 18.54
N ILE A 94 5.22 6.28 17.76
CA ILE A 94 4.98 7.65 18.21
C ILE A 94 3.59 8.08 17.77
N ALA A 95 2.87 8.72 18.69
CA ALA A 95 1.57 9.32 18.42
C ALA A 95 1.73 10.78 18.00
N TYR A 96 0.83 11.25 17.14
CA TYR A 96 0.70 12.65 16.75
C TYR A 96 -0.75 13.01 16.46
N GLY A 97 -1.06 14.30 16.55
CA GLY A 97 -2.40 14.83 16.33
C GLY A 97 -2.70 15.17 14.87
N VAL A 98 -3.96 15.43 14.59
CA VAL A 98 -4.43 16.05 13.35
C VAL A 98 -4.67 17.53 13.63
N GLN A 99 -4.18 18.40 12.75
CA GLN A 99 -4.46 19.83 12.79
C GLN A 99 -5.85 20.06 12.17
N SER A 100 -6.69 20.82 12.86
CA SER A 100 -8.02 21.18 12.41
C SER A 100 -8.30 22.62 12.84
N SER A 101 -8.20 23.57 11.91
CA SER A 101 -8.42 24.99 12.22
C SER A 101 -9.89 25.38 12.10
N ARG A 102 -10.66 24.62 11.30
CA ARG A 102 -12.09 24.80 11.05
C ARG A 102 -12.81 23.46 10.89
N ALA A 103 -14.13 23.47 11.02
CA ALA A 103 -14.96 22.29 10.87
C ALA A 103 -14.74 21.62 9.49
N GLY A 104 -14.53 20.30 9.52
CA GLY A 104 -14.31 19.49 8.32
C GLY A 104 -12.87 19.49 7.79
N GLU A 105 -12.00 20.37 8.29
CA GLU A 105 -10.59 20.38 7.92
C GLU A 105 -9.79 19.39 8.77
N ALA A 106 -8.93 18.63 8.09
CA ALA A 106 -8.05 17.66 8.73
C ALA A 106 -6.71 17.63 7.99
N GLU A 107 -5.68 18.22 8.60
CA GLU A 107 -4.38 18.42 7.98
C GLU A 107 -3.24 17.97 8.89
N GLN A 108 -2.10 17.62 8.29
CA GLN A 108 -0.85 17.35 9.01
C GLN A 108 0.33 17.91 8.23
N ASP A 109 1.26 18.54 8.92
CA ASP A 109 2.58 18.85 8.36
C ASP A 109 3.35 17.53 8.09
N PRO A 110 3.75 17.23 6.84
CA PRO A 110 4.53 16.04 6.52
C PRO A 110 5.87 15.92 7.27
N ALA A 111 6.43 17.02 7.78
CA ALA A 111 7.62 16.99 8.64
C ALA A 111 7.38 16.19 9.93
N ILE A 112 6.14 16.20 10.46
CA ILE A 112 5.76 15.42 11.64
C ILE A 112 5.93 13.92 11.36
N TRP A 113 5.55 13.46 10.16
CA TRP A 113 5.69 12.06 9.79
C TRP A 113 7.15 11.65 9.68
N ILE A 114 8.01 12.52 9.13
CA ILE A 114 9.45 12.25 9.02
C ILE A 114 10.07 12.08 10.42
N GLU A 115 9.78 12.99 11.37
CA GLU A 115 10.28 12.87 12.74
C GLU A 115 9.74 11.63 13.45
N ALA A 116 8.47 11.30 13.23
CA ALA A 116 7.84 10.12 13.81
C ALA A 116 8.44 8.81 13.25
N VAL A 117 8.71 8.75 11.94
CA VAL A 117 9.41 7.64 11.28
C VAL A 117 10.82 7.49 11.86
N CYS A 118 11.57 8.58 12.02
CA CYS A 118 12.89 8.54 12.63
C CYS A 118 12.85 7.99 14.06
N THR A 119 11.93 8.51 14.87
CA THR A 119 11.82 8.14 16.28
C THR A 119 11.36 6.70 16.45
N ALA A 120 10.30 6.28 15.76
CA ALA A 120 9.78 4.92 15.82
C ALA A 120 10.82 3.90 15.31
N SER A 121 11.56 4.22 14.25
CA SER A 121 12.62 3.34 13.73
C SER A 121 13.73 3.14 14.75
N ARG A 122 14.23 4.21 15.39
CA ARG A 122 15.28 4.10 16.42
C ARG A 122 14.82 3.29 17.63
N GLN A 123 13.56 3.43 18.04
CA GLN A 123 12.97 2.60 19.10
C GLN A 123 12.92 1.13 18.68
N ALA A 124 12.48 0.83 17.45
CA ALA A 124 12.42 -0.53 16.94
C ALA A 124 13.80 -1.19 16.79
N LEU A 125 14.86 -0.39 16.60
CA LEU A 125 16.24 -0.87 16.43
C LEU A 125 17.05 -0.90 17.74
N GLN A 126 16.48 -0.44 18.86
CA GLN A 126 17.23 -0.27 20.10
C GLN A 126 17.83 -1.61 20.60
N GLY A 127 19.16 -1.69 20.65
CA GLY A 127 19.90 -2.89 21.07
C GLY A 127 19.90 -4.03 20.03
N LEU A 128 19.42 -3.78 18.82
CA LEU A 128 19.34 -4.75 17.73
C LEU A 128 20.34 -4.42 16.61
N PRO A 129 20.74 -5.40 15.79
CA PRO A 129 21.83 -5.21 14.84
C PRO A 129 21.33 -4.48 13.57
N ALA A 130 21.28 -3.15 13.61
CA ALA A 130 20.83 -2.30 12.49
C ALA A 130 21.61 -2.56 11.18
N ALA A 131 22.88 -2.95 11.27
CA ALA A 131 23.71 -3.33 10.13
C ALA A 131 23.20 -4.56 9.35
N GLN A 132 22.25 -5.32 9.92
CA GLN A 132 21.63 -6.49 9.28
C GLN A 132 20.36 -6.15 8.50
N VAL A 133 19.85 -4.92 8.62
CA VAL A 133 18.69 -4.49 7.85
C VAL A 133 19.05 -4.46 6.36
N ARG A 134 18.20 -5.05 5.53
CA ARG A 134 18.37 -5.13 4.07
C ARG A 134 17.26 -4.44 3.28
N GLY A 135 16.13 -4.16 3.92
CA GLY A 135 15.11 -3.35 3.29
C GLY A 135 14.11 -2.72 4.23
N ILE A 136 13.38 -1.75 3.68
CA ILE A 136 12.32 -1.00 4.34
C ILE A 136 11.04 -1.19 3.53
N GLY A 137 9.92 -1.47 4.21
CA GLY A 137 8.57 -1.41 3.62
C GLY A 137 7.75 -0.35 4.32
N VAL A 138 7.00 0.45 3.55
CA VAL A 138 6.18 1.54 4.10
C VAL A 138 4.70 1.27 3.81
N SER A 139 3.89 1.36 4.84
CA SER A 139 2.43 1.46 4.81
C SER A 139 2.06 2.88 5.23
N GLY A 140 1.06 3.48 4.60
CA GLY A 140 0.62 4.82 4.98
C GLY A 140 -0.87 5.05 4.79
N GLN A 141 -1.40 6.03 5.52
CA GLN A 141 -2.78 6.48 5.38
C GLN A 141 -3.08 6.86 3.92
N GLN A 142 -4.18 6.33 3.39
CA GLN A 142 -4.57 6.56 2.00
C GLN A 142 -5.14 7.95 1.76
N HIS A 143 -5.30 8.32 0.49
CA HIS A 143 -6.05 9.49 0.02
C HIS A 143 -5.52 10.87 0.42
N GLY A 144 -4.46 10.96 1.24
CA GLY A 144 -3.85 12.23 1.61
C GLY A 144 -3.32 12.99 0.38
N MET A 145 -3.30 14.32 0.43
CA MET A 145 -2.72 15.16 -0.62
C MET A 145 -1.46 15.83 -0.10
N VAL A 146 -0.29 15.40 -0.60
CA VAL A 146 0.99 16.08 -0.39
C VAL A 146 1.38 16.74 -1.70
N VAL A 147 1.70 18.02 -1.66
CA VAL A 147 2.12 18.80 -2.84
C VAL A 147 3.49 19.41 -2.59
N LEU A 148 4.39 19.21 -3.55
CA LEU A 148 5.77 19.70 -3.50
C LEU A 148 6.02 20.71 -4.61
N ASP A 149 6.91 21.65 -4.35
CA ASP A 149 7.44 22.55 -5.38
C ASP A 149 8.59 21.91 -6.18
N LYS A 150 9.14 22.67 -7.13
CA LYS A 150 10.25 22.25 -8.00
C LYS A 150 11.56 21.96 -7.23
N ASP A 151 11.68 22.46 -6.02
CA ASP A 151 12.84 22.28 -5.14
C ASP A 151 12.56 21.16 -4.11
N ASN A 152 11.48 20.39 -4.32
CA ASN A 152 10.98 19.29 -3.50
C ASN A 152 10.56 19.70 -2.09
N MET A 153 10.21 20.97 -1.89
CA MET A 153 9.73 21.48 -0.61
C MET A 153 8.22 21.33 -0.52
N VAL A 154 7.74 20.92 0.66
CA VAL A 154 6.31 20.83 0.95
C VAL A 154 5.69 22.24 0.89
N LEU A 155 4.68 22.40 0.05
CA LEU A 155 4.03 23.69 -0.21
C LEU A 155 3.00 24.08 0.85
N ARG A 156 2.38 23.08 1.50
CA ARG A 156 1.36 23.27 2.54
C ARG A 156 1.20 21.99 3.39
N PRO A 157 0.57 22.06 4.58
CA PRO A 157 0.15 20.86 5.31
C PRO A 157 -0.66 19.92 4.41
N ALA A 158 -0.49 18.60 4.57
CA ALA A 158 -1.19 17.63 3.74
C ALA A 158 -2.67 17.53 4.15
N LYS A 159 -3.60 17.58 3.18
CA LYS A 159 -5.03 17.33 3.43
C LYS A 159 -5.30 15.84 3.56
N LEU A 160 -5.74 15.39 4.73
CA LEU A 160 -5.89 13.97 5.07
C LEU A 160 -7.16 13.34 4.49
N TRP A 161 -7.30 12.02 4.56
CA TRP A 161 -8.48 11.30 4.05
C TRP A 161 -9.79 11.74 4.72
N CYS A 162 -9.74 12.17 5.98
CA CYS A 162 -10.89 12.65 6.74
C CYS A 162 -11.15 14.15 6.58
N ASP A 163 -10.39 14.83 5.72
CA ASP A 163 -10.70 16.20 5.31
C ASP A 163 -11.89 16.18 4.34
N VAL A 164 -12.93 16.93 4.67
CA VAL A 164 -14.18 17.02 3.89
C VAL A 164 -14.39 18.40 3.26
N THR A 165 -13.36 19.25 3.23
CA THR A 165 -13.49 20.63 2.73
C THR A 165 -13.65 20.70 1.21
N SER A 166 -13.32 19.65 0.46
CA SER A 166 -13.47 19.54 -1.00
C SER A 166 -14.80 18.91 -1.44
N ALA A 167 -15.88 19.08 -0.66
CA ALA A 167 -17.18 18.46 -0.96
C ALA A 167 -17.82 18.98 -2.24
N GLU A 168 -17.75 20.29 -2.49
CA GLU A 168 -18.29 20.89 -3.71
C GLU A 168 -17.53 20.40 -4.95
N GLU A 169 -16.19 20.30 -4.85
CA GLU A 169 -15.34 19.74 -5.90
C GLU A 169 -15.59 18.26 -6.15
N ALA A 170 -15.89 17.49 -5.09
CA ALA A 170 -16.24 16.09 -5.22
C ALA A 170 -17.55 15.91 -6.02
N GLU A 171 -18.58 16.70 -5.75
CA GLU A 171 -19.83 16.68 -6.51
C GLU A 171 -19.66 17.08 -7.98
N GLU A 172 -18.82 18.07 -8.24
CA GLU A 172 -18.47 18.50 -9.60
C GLU A 172 -17.73 17.41 -10.36
N LEU A 173 -16.61 16.93 -9.84
CA LEU A 173 -15.80 15.91 -10.50
C LEU A 173 -16.56 14.60 -10.65
N SER A 174 -17.48 14.27 -9.73
CA SER A 174 -18.33 13.09 -9.87
C SER A 174 -19.18 13.15 -11.15
N ARG A 175 -19.75 14.32 -11.45
CA ARG A 175 -20.52 14.55 -12.68
C ARG A 175 -19.65 14.48 -13.92
N VAL A 176 -18.42 15.03 -13.85
CA VAL A 176 -17.47 15.01 -14.96
C VAL A 176 -16.96 13.60 -15.25
N TYR A 177 -16.65 12.81 -14.22
CA TYR A 177 -16.08 11.47 -14.38
C TYR A 177 -17.13 10.39 -14.63
N GLY A 178 -18.41 10.70 -14.40
CA GLY A 178 -19.49 9.73 -14.47
C GLY A 178 -19.42 8.63 -13.39
N THR A 179 -18.74 8.91 -12.28
CA THR A 179 -18.61 8.01 -11.13
C THR A 179 -18.60 8.82 -9.83
N THR A 180 -19.02 8.23 -8.72
CA THR A 180 -19.03 8.92 -7.43
C THR A 180 -17.62 9.09 -6.89
N LEU A 181 -17.21 10.34 -6.73
CA LEU A 181 -16.08 10.74 -5.90
C LEU A 181 -16.59 11.32 -4.59
N VAL A 182 -15.83 11.11 -3.53
CA VAL A 182 -16.06 11.69 -2.21
C VAL A 182 -14.90 12.62 -1.84
N PRO A 183 -15.06 13.55 -0.88
CA PRO A 183 -14.04 14.56 -0.55
C PRO A 183 -12.67 13.98 -0.19
N SER A 184 -12.62 12.73 0.27
CA SER A 184 -11.35 12.09 0.62
C SER A 184 -10.41 11.97 -0.58
N PHE A 185 -10.90 11.83 -1.81
CA PHE A 185 -10.10 11.62 -3.01
C PHE A 185 -9.17 12.80 -3.32
N THR A 186 -7.91 12.49 -3.66
CA THR A 186 -6.87 13.49 -3.97
C THR A 186 -7.27 14.43 -5.11
N ALA A 187 -7.94 13.93 -6.16
CA ALA A 187 -8.41 14.76 -7.27
C ALA A 187 -9.32 15.92 -6.81
N THR A 188 -10.21 15.66 -5.85
CA THR A 188 -11.12 16.69 -5.31
C THR A 188 -10.35 17.76 -4.54
N LYS A 189 -9.33 17.35 -3.78
CA LYS A 189 -8.47 18.24 -3.01
C LYS A 189 -7.57 19.10 -3.90
N LEU A 190 -7.13 18.57 -5.04
CA LEU A 190 -6.36 19.35 -6.01
C LEU A 190 -7.23 20.40 -6.71
N LEU A 191 -8.48 20.07 -7.06
CA LEU A 191 -9.42 21.06 -7.59
C LEU A 191 -9.74 22.13 -6.54
N TRP A 192 -9.87 21.74 -5.27
CA TRP A 192 -10.06 22.65 -4.15
C TRP A 192 -8.84 23.56 -4.01
N LEU A 193 -7.63 23.01 -4.03
CA LEU A 193 -6.38 23.76 -3.93
C LEU A 193 -6.27 24.82 -5.03
N LYS A 194 -6.62 24.45 -6.26
CA LYS A 194 -6.64 25.36 -7.42
C LYS A 194 -7.57 26.56 -7.21
N ARG A 195 -8.69 26.39 -6.50
CA ARG A 195 -9.69 27.44 -6.29
C ARG A 195 -9.39 28.30 -5.06
N HIS A 196 -8.99 27.65 -3.97
CA HIS A 196 -8.88 28.28 -2.66
C HIS A 196 -7.47 28.78 -2.35
N GLU A 197 -6.44 28.17 -2.93
CA GLU A 197 -5.04 28.54 -2.75
C GLU A 197 -4.30 28.57 -4.11
N PRO A 198 -4.73 29.42 -5.07
CA PRO A 198 -4.21 29.39 -6.44
C PRO A 198 -2.70 29.68 -6.53
N ASP A 199 -2.16 30.50 -5.64
CA ASP A 199 -0.72 30.79 -5.58
C ASP A 199 0.09 29.56 -5.15
N VAL A 200 -0.47 28.73 -4.28
CA VAL A 200 0.12 27.44 -3.88
C VAL A 200 -0.01 26.46 -5.05
N PHE A 201 -1.19 26.36 -5.66
CA PHE A 201 -1.43 25.49 -6.81
C PHE A 201 -0.47 25.78 -7.98
N ALA A 202 -0.17 27.06 -8.23
CA ALA A 202 0.74 27.47 -9.30
C ALA A 202 2.19 26.99 -9.10
N GLN A 203 2.59 26.66 -7.87
CA GLN A 203 3.94 26.19 -7.53
C GLN A 203 4.06 24.67 -7.52
N VAL A 204 2.94 23.94 -7.62
CA VAL A 204 2.92 22.47 -7.57
C VAL A 204 3.74 21.90 -8.72
N ALA A 205 4.79 21.16 -8.37
CA ALA A 205 5.62 20.41 -9.31
C ALA A 205 5.48 18.89 -9.12
N THR A 206 5.09 18.43 -7.93
CA THR A 206 4.88 17.00 -7.67
C THR A 206 3.73 16.78 -6.71
N VAL A 207 2.87 15.79 -7.00
CA VAL A 207 1.79 15.35 -6.12
C VAL A 207 2.06 13.94 -5.62
N LEU A 208 2.04 13.74 -4.31
CA LEU A 208 2.25 12.46 -3.65
C LEU A 208 1.12 12.17 -2.66
N LEU A 209 0.95 10.89 -2.36
CA LEU A 209 0.19 10.41 -1.21
C LEU A 209 1.12 10.30 0.01
N PRO A 210 0.60 10.23 1.26
CA PRO A 210 1.43 10.17 2.47
C PRO A 210 2.48 9.05 2.45
N HIS A 211 2.10 7.85 2.04
CA HIS A 211 3.03 6.73 1.86
C HIS A 211 4.11 7.04 0.80
N ASN A 212 3.71 7.56 -0.37
CA ASN A 212 4.65 7.89 -1.44
C ASN A 212 5.59 9.04 -1.06
N TYR A 213 5.14 10.00 -0.25
CA TYR A 213 5.99 11.06 0.29
C TYR A 213 7.07 10.51 1.23
N ILE A 214 6.74 9.52 2.06
CA ILE A 214 7.76 8.88 2.92
C ILE A 214 8.75 8.08 2.07
N ASN A 215 8.30 7.35 1.06
CA ASN A 215 9.23 6.71 0.12
C ASN A 215 10.12 7.73 -0.56
N PHE A 216 9.56 8.83 -1.07
CA PHE A 216 10.31 9.92 -1.67
C PHE A 216 11.35 10.52 -0.71
N TRP A 217 11.00 10.74 0.55
CA TRP A 217 11.96 11.21 1.56
C TRP A 217 13.07 10.18 1.84
N LEU A 218 12.75 8.89 1.81
CA LEU A 218 13.72 7.81 2.02
C LEU A 218 14.67 7.65 0.81
N THR A 219 14.21 7.88 -0.41
CA THR A 219 14.93 7.48 -1.64
C THR A 219 15.36 8.62 -2.56
N GLY A 220 14.70 9.78 -2.45
CA GLY A 220 14.79 10.87 -3.41
C GLY A 220 14.06 10.60 -4.73
N GLU A 221 13.40 9.44 -4.88
CA GLU A 221 12.71 9.05 -6.11
C GLU A 221 11.19 9.24 -5.97
N ALA A 222 10.62 10.13 -6.79
CA ALA A 222 9.17 10.33 -6.85
C ALA A 222 8.54 9.21 -7.68
N VAL A 223 7.87 8.28 -7.01
CA VAL A 223 7.18 7.14 -7.64
C VAL A 223 5.86 6.85 -6.94
N MET A 224 4.90 6.34 -7.71
CA MET A 224 3.57 5.98 -7.21
C MET A 224 3.40 4.47 -7.21
N GLU A 225 2.63 3.96 -6.24
CA GLU A 225 2.24 2.55 -6.16
C GLU A 225 0.72 2.49 -6.39
N ALA A 226 0.28 1.50 -7.17
CA ALA A 226 -1.07 1.47 -7.73
C ALA A 226 -2.18 1.27 -6.68
N SER A 227 -1.93 0.53 -5.61
CA SER A 227 -2.91 0.33 -4.54
C SER A 227 -3.28 1.65 -3.87
N ASP A 228 -2.30 2.50 -3.60
CA ASP A 228 -2.55 3.81 -2.99
C ASP A 228 -3.02 4.84 -4.03
N ALA A 229 -2.42 4.83 -5.22
CA ALA A 229 -2.84 5.68 -6.34
C ALA A 229 -4.31 5.48 -6.75
N SER A 230 -4.88 4.30 -6.51
CA SER A 230 -6.31 4.03 -6.72
C SER A 230 -7.21 4.97 -5.93
N GLY A 231 -6.74 5.43 -4.76
CA GLY A 231 -7.42 6.40 -3.91
C GLY A 231 -7.32 7.86 -4.37
N MET A 232 -6.60 8.15 -5.45
CA MET A 232 -6.45 9.52 -5.97
C MET A 232 -7.61 9.95 -6.87
N GLY A 233 -8.26 8.99 -7.55
CA GLY A 233 -9.32 9.26 -8.52
C GLY A 233 -8.81 9.53 -9.94
N PHE A 234 -7.54 9.24 -10.23
CA PHE A 234 -6.91 9.44 -11.53
C PHE A 234 -6.55 8.15 -12.27
N LEU A 235 -6.78 6.97 -11.70
CA LEU A 235 -6.49 5.73 -12.43
C LEU A 235 -7.50 5.47 -13.55
N SER A 236 -7.00 4.86 -14.62
CA SER A 236 -7.82 4.32 -15.71
C SER A 236 -8.45 2.98 -15.33
N GLU A 237 -9.24 2.40 -16.24
CA GLU A 237 -9.74 1.02 -16.09
C GLU A 237 -8.59 -0.01 -15.97
N ASN A 238 -7.44 0.30 -16.57
CA ASN A 238 -6.20 -0.38 -16.26
C ASN A 238 -5.56 0.31 -15.04
N PRO A 239 -5.50 -0.36 -13.86
CA PRO A 239 -5.05 0.27 -12.63
C PRO A 239 -3.55 0.53 -12.59
N ARG A 240 -2.81 0.20 -13.66
CA ARG A 240 -1.38 0.49 -13.82
C ARG A 240 -1.12 1.77 -14.62
N LEU A 241 -2.17 2.43 -15.10
CA LEU A 241 -2.07 3.63 -15.93
C LEU A 241 -2.92 4.76 -15.37
N TRP A 242 -2.39 5.98 -15.48
CA TRP A 242 -3.14 7.20 -15.29
C TRP A 242 -4.17 7.38 -16.40
N ASP A 243 -5.36 7.83 -16.02
CA ASP A 243 -6.37 8.39 -16.91
C ASP A 243 -6.09 9.88 -17.07
N TRP A 244 -5.36 10.23 -18.12
CA TRP A 244 -4.96 11.61 -18.37
C TRP A 244 -6.13 12.54 -18.66
N GLU A 245 -7.28 12.04 -19.10
CA GLU A 245 -8.47 12.88 -19.30
C GLU A 245 -9.08 13.27 -17.95
N ARG A 246 -9.10 12.35 -16.97
CA ARG A 246 -9.45 12.69 -15.57
C ARG A 246 -8.48 13.70 -14.97
N VAL A 247 -7.18 13.54 -15.20
CA VAL A 247 -6.17 14.50 -14.70
C VAL A 247 -6.41 15.90 -15.28
N LYS A 248 -6.58 16.00 -16.61
CA LYS A 248 -6.83 17.27 -17.32
C LYS A 248 -8.14 17.93 -16.91
N ALA A 249 -9.16 17.15 -16.54
CA ALA A 249 -10.42 17.68 -16.03
C ALA A 249 -10.25 18.49 -14.73
N VAL A 250 -9.23 18.19 -13.91
CA VAL A 250 -8.84 19.05 -12.78
C VAL A 250 -7.99 20.23 -13.29
N ASP A 251 -6.85 19.93 -13.92
CA ASP A 251 -5.98 20.90 -14.59
C ASP A 251 -4.96 20.18 -15.50
N PRO A 252 -4.77 20.60 -16.77
CA PRO A 252 -3.78 19.98 -17.65
C PRO A 252 -2.35 20.00 -17.13
N ARG A 253 -1.97 20.97 -16.29
CA ARG A 253 -0.62 21.06 -15.71
C ARG A 253 -0.29 19.87 -14.80
N LEU A 254 -1.30 19.24 -14.21
CA LEU A 254 -1.10 18.10 -13.32
C LEU A 254 -0.56 16.86 -14.04
N CYS A 255 -0.67 16.78 -15.37
CA CYS A 255 -0.07 15.70 -16.14
C CYS A 255 1.45 15.59 -15.91
N ASP A 256 2.12 16.71 -15.68
CA ASP A 256 3.56 16.76 -15.42
C ASP A 256 3.89 16.64 -13.92
N CYS A 257 2.89 16.73 -13.04
CA CYS A 257 3.06 16.68 -11.59
C CYS A 257 2.84 15.29 -10.98
N LEU A 258 2.25 14.35 -11.73
CA LEU A 258 2.00 12.99 -11.25
C LEU A 258 3.21 12.08 -11.55
N PRO A 259 3.85 11.48 -10.53
CA PRO A 259 4.94 10.56 -10.77
C PRO A 259 4.47 9.28 -11.50
N PRO A 260 5.39 8.54 -12.13
CA PRO A 260 5.06 7.28 -12.79
C PRO A 260 4.59 6.23 -11.78
N LEU A 261 3.66 5.38 -12.22
CA LEU A 261 3.24 4.19 -11.48
C LEU A 261 4.29 3.09 -11.64
N ARG A 262 4.82 2.61 -10.52
CA ARG A 262 5.74 1.47 -10.46
C ARG A 262 4.96 0.17 -10.33
N SER A 263 5.57 -0.91 -10.82
CA SER A 263 5.07 -2.26 -10.58
C SER A 263 5.20 -2.61 -9.09
N ALA A 264 4.28 -3.42 -8.56
CA ALA A 264 4.33 -3.85 -7.17
C ALA A 264 5.52 -4.75 -6.81
N ASN A 265 6.29 -5.22 -7.79
CA ASN A 265 7.55 -5.95 -7.59
C ASN A 265 8.79 -5.07 -7.79
N GLU A 266 8.63 -3.81 -8.17
CA GLU A 266 9.74 -2.86 -8.32
C GLU A 266 9.95 -2.09 -7.01
N PRO A 267 11.21 -1.90 -6.56
CA PRO A 267 11.49 -1.07 -5.39
C PRO A 267 11.13 0.39 -5.67
N ALA A 268 10.72 1.11 -4.63
CA ALA A 268 10.55 2.57 -4.70
C ALA A 268 11.88 3.31 -4.83
N GLY A 269 12.99 2.64 -4.52
CA GLY A 269 14.35 3.16 -4.66
C GLY A 269 15.30 2.54 -3.64
N ARG A 270 16.37 3.26 -3.33
CA ARG A 270 17.35 2.89 -2.30
C ARG A 270 17.45 3.97 -1.24
N LEU A 271 17.66 3.56 0.01
CA LEU A 271 17.76 4.48 1.12
C LEU A 271 18.93 5.47 0.92
N GLN A 272 18.63 6.75 0.84
CA GLN A 272 19.61 7.81 0.64
C GLN A 272 20.44 8.05 1.92
N PRO A 273 21.70 8.57 1.81
CA PRO A 273 22.59 8.74 2.96
C PRO A 273 22.00 9.52 4.12
N ASP A 274 21.37 10.67 3.85
CA ASP A 274 20.82 11.54 4.90
C ASP A 274 19.68 10.86 5.67
N ALA A 275 18.80 10.13 4.98
CA ALA A 275 17.75 9.35 5.62
C ALA A 275 18.34 8.17 6.42
N ALA A 276 19.38 7.51 5.88
CA ALA A 276 20.07 6.42 6.55
C ALA A 276 20.69 6.84 7.89
N GLU A 277 21.37 7.99 7.92
CA GLU A 277 21.93 8.57 9.13
C GLU A 277 20.83 8.86 10.16
N ARG A 278 19.74 9.49 9.71
CA ARG A 278 18.62 9.83 10.61
C ARG A 278 17.94 8.59 11.20
N LEU A 279 17.86 7.49 10.45
CA LEU A 279 17.26 6.23 10.91
C LEU A 279 18.22 5.34 11.71
N GLY A 280 19.53 5.58 11.62
CA GLY A 280 20.55 4.68 12.17
C GLY A 280 20.67 3.37 11.38
N LEU A 281 20.50 3.44 10.05
CA LEU A 281 20.52 2.30 9.14
C LEU A 281 21.66 2.40 8.12
N PRO A 282 22.05 1.29 7.46
CA PRO A 282 22.96 1.34 6.33
C PRO A 282 22.33 2.05 5.13
N ALA A 283 23.06 2.97 4.50
CA ALA A 283 22.63 3.56 3.23
C ALA A 283 22.59 2.52 2.11
N GLY A 284 21.78 2.78 1.07
CA GLY A 284 21.70 1.95 -0.13
C GLY A 284 20.84 0.69 -0.01
N ILE A 285 20.30 0.39 1.18
CA ILE A 285 19.33 -0.70 1.37
C ILE A 285 18.05 -0.45 0.58
N VAL A 286 17.35 -1.51 0.21
CA VAL A 286 16.19 -1.42 -0.69
C VAL A 286 15.00 -0.82 0.06
N VAL A 287 14.32 0.16 -0.56
CA VAL A 287 13.00 0.60 -0.11
C VAL A 287 11.99 -0.05 -1.06
N GLY A 288 11.15 -0.93 -0.50
CA GLY A 288 10.10 -1.61 -1.25
C GLY A 288 9.04 -0.61 -1.74
N PRO A 289 8.14 -1.04 -2.63
CA PRO A 289 7.10 -0.17 -3.16
C PRO A 289 6.12 0.28 -2.09
N GLY A 290 5.89 -0.57 -1.07
CA GLY A 290 4.93 -0.31 0.00
C GLY A 290 3.49 -0.23 -0.51
N GLY A 291 2.64 0.53 0.18
CA GLY A 291 1.30 0.84 -0.31
C GLY A 291 0.40 1.48 0.73
N GLY A 292 -0.87 1.63 0.37
CA GLY A 292 -1.89 2.13 1.28
C GLY A 292 -2.16 1.15 2.43
N ASP A 293 -2.48 1.68 3.61
CA ASP A 293 -2.73 0.91 4.84
C ASP A 293 -3.71 -0.26 4.65
N ASN A 294 -4.77 -0.04 3.89
CA ASN A 294 -5.79 -1.01 3.54
C ASN A 294 -5.24 -2.21 2.74
N ALA A 295 -4.41 -1.93 1.72
CA ALA A 295 -3.78 -2.97 0.92
C ALA A 295 -2.71 -3.71 1.72
N MET A 296 -1.92 -2.99 2.51
CA MET A 296 -0.88 -3.56 3.36
C MET A 296 -1.45 -4.39 4.51
N ALA A 297 -2.58 -3.98 5.08
CA ALA A 297 -3.30 -4.79 6.08
C ALA A 297 -3.81 -6.09 5.48
N ALA A 298 -4.39 -6.05 4.26
CA ALA A 298 -4.84 -7.25 3.56
C ALA A 298 -3.68 -8.21 3.25
N LEU A 299 -2.55 -7.66 2.76
CA LEU A 299 -1.33 -8.43 2.54
C LEU A 299 -0.82 -9.05 3.85
N GLY A 300 -0.81 -8.29 4.94
CA GLY A 300 -0.32 -8.73 6.25
C GLY A 300 -1.11 -9.90 6.87
N VAL A 301 -2.39 -10.06 6.51
CA VAL A 301 -3.22 -11.20 6.93
C VAL A 301 -3.27 -12.33 5.89
N GLY A 302 -2.49 -12.22 4.80
CA GLY A 302 -2.43 -13.21 3.74
C GLY A 302 -3.67 -13.23 2.83
N ALA A 303 -4.46 -12.16 2.82
CA ALA A 303 -5.62 -12.05 1.95
C ALA A 303 -5.22 -11.63 0.53
N VAL A 304 -4.48 -12.51 -0.14
CA VAL A 304 -3.85 -12.26 -1.45
C VAL A 304 -4.57 -12.88 -2.65
N GLU A 305 -5.58 -13.71 -2.37
CA GLU A 305 -6.30 -14.48 -3.39
C GLU A 305 -7.68 -13.87 -3.70
N GLU A 306 -8.10 -13.96 -4.96
CA GLU A 306 -9.44 -13.55 -5.39
C GLU A 306 -10.52 -14.28 -4.58
N GLY A 307 -11.53 -13.53 -4.12
CA GLY A 307 -12.60 -14.05 -3.27
C GLY A 307 -12.30 -14.04 -1.77
N THR A 308 -11.08 -13.65 -1.36
CA THR A 308 -10.78 -13.43 0.07
C THR A 308 -11.28 -12.06 0.52
N LEU A 309 -11.96 -12.02 1.68
CA LEU A 309 -12.45 -10.78 2.30
C LEU A 309 -11.70 -10.52 3.59
N VAL A 310 -11.20 -9.30 3.77
CA VAL A 310 -10.72 -8.81 5.06
C VAL A 310 -11.79 -7.91 5.67
N LEU A 311 -12.12 -8.21 6.92
CA LEU A 311 -13.04 -7.43 7.73
C LEU A 311 -12.28 -6.85 8.91
N SER A 312 -12.03 -5.54 8.88
CA SER A 312 -11.47 -4.83 10.02
C SER A 312 -12.60 -4.13 10.79
N LEU A 313 -12.83 -4.57 12.02
CA LEU A 313 -13.83 -4.01 12.94
C LEU A 313 -13.12 -3.17 14.01
N GLY A 314 -12.75 -1.95 13.62
CA GLY A 314 -12.10 -0.98 14.49
C GLY A 314 -13.08 0.01 15.13
N THR A 315 -12.58 0.75 16.12
CA THR A 315 -13.24 1.96 16.61
C THR A 315 -12.77 3.14 15.76
N SER A 316 -13.68 3.74 14.97
CA SER A 316 -13.42 5.06 14.38
C SER A 316 -13.70 6.15 15.41
N GLY A 317 -13.10 7.34 15.30
CA GLY A 317 -13.15 8.41 16.31
C GLY A 317 -14.56 8.95 16.64
N ALA A 318 -15.60 8.53 15.93
CA ALA A 318 -16.99 8.67 16.34
C ALA A 318 -17.45 7.33 16.93
N ARG A 319 -18.08 7.33 18.11
CA ARG A 319 -18.60 6.15 18.84
C ARG A 319 -19.47 5.23 17.97
N GLY A 320 -18.85 4.44 17.10
CA GLY A 320 -19.49 3.70 16.03
C GLY A 320 -18.50 2.70 15.42
N LEU A 321 -19.01 1.49 15.21
CA LEU A 321 -18.31 0.39 14.55
C LEU A 321 -18.00 0.82 13.11
N CYS A 322 -16.72 0.93 12.75
CA CYS A 322 -16.33 1.06 11.36
C CYS A 322 -16.10 -0.34 10.80
N MET A 323 -16.81 -0.64 9.72
CA MET A 323 -16.68 -1.89 8.99
C MET A 323 -16.02 -1.58 7.66
N ALA A 324 -14.72 -1.81 7.57
CA ALA A 324 -14.02 -1.75 6.29
C ALA A 324 -14.14 -3.13 5.62
N PHE A 325 -14.80 -3.16 4.47
CA PHE A 325 -14.81 -4.32 3.59
C PHE A 325 -13.72 -4.13 2.54
N HIS A 326 -12.71 -4.99 2.57
CA HIS A 326 -11.73 -5.05 1.49
C HIS A 326 -12.13 -6.15 0.54
N MET A 327 -12.98 -5.81 -0.44
CA MET A 327 -13.06 -6.66 -1.63
C MET A 327 -11.81 -6.39 -2.47
N PRO A 328 -11.07 -7.41 -2.91
CA PRO A 328 -9.99 -7.25 -3.88
C PRO A 328 -10.60 -6.93 -5.24
N CYS A 329 -11.11 -5.72 -5.41
CA CYS A 329 -11.73 -5.26 -6.63
C CYS A 329 -11.03 -3.97 -7.04
N ILE A 330 -10.26 -4.06 -8.13
CA ILE A 330 -9.44 -3.02 -8.79
C ILE A 330 -7.99 -2.90 -8.28
N ALA A 331 -7.73 -2.61 -7.00
CA ALA A 331 -6.34 -2.43 -6.51
C ALA A 331 -5.47 -3.70 -6.70
N TRP A 332 -6.07 -4.88 -6.55
CA TRP A 332 -5.37 -6.17 -6.65
C TRP A 332 -5.01 -6.58 -8.09
N ARG A 333 -5.70 -6.07 -9.13
CA ARG A 333 -5.27 -6.30 -10.52
C ARG A 333 -3.96 -5.58 -10.85
N ALA A 334 -3.59 -4.57 -10.05
CA ALA A 334 -2.34 -3.85 -10.20
C ALA A 334 -1.15 -4.54 -9.52
N ILE A 335 -1.41 -5.41 -8.53
CA ILE A 335 -0.39 -6.17 -7.80
C ILE A 335 -0.26 -7.54 -8.47
N ASP A 336 0.76 -7.74 -9.29
CA ASP A 336 1.02 -9.03 -9.92
C ASP A 336 1.80 -9.95 -8.97
N PHE A 337 1.08 -10.82 -8.24
CA PHE A 337 1.69 -11.86 -7.40
C PHE A 337 2.14 -13.10 -8.20
N SER A 338 1.83 -13.19 -9.50
CA SER A 338 2.13 -14.39 -10.30
C SER A 338 3.62 -14.59 -10.57
N GLN A 339 4.46 -13.58 -10.27
CA GLN A 339 5.92 -13.66 -10.42
C GLN A 339 6.68 -13.72 -9.09
N SER A 340 5.99 -13.67 -7.94
CA SER A 340 6.62 -13.52 -6.61
C SER A 340 6.67 -14.82 -5.80
N LEU A 341 6.23 -15.94 -6.38
CA LEU A 341 6.36 -17.29 -5.82
C LEU A 341 7.45 -18.08 -6.57
N CYS A 342 8.71 -17.67 -6.41
CA CYS A 342 9.91 -18.51 -6.58
C CYS A 342 11.08 -17.90 -5.81
#